data_AF-A0AA96TG65-F1
#
_entry.id   AF-A0AA96TG65-F1
#
_cell.length_a   1.000
_cell.length_b   1.000
_cell.length_c   1.000
_cell.angle_alpha   90.00
_cell.angle_beta   90.00
_cell.angle_gamma   90.00
#
_symmetry.space_group_name_H-M   'P 1'
#
loop_
_entity.id
_entity.type
_entity.pdbx_description
1 polymer ?
#
loop_
_entity_poly.entity_id
_entity_poly.type
_entity_poly.pdbx_seq_one_letter_code
_entity_poly.pdbx_strand_id
1 'polypeptide(L)'
;MHPHRFAPAPRRRSLRALAGVATVLALSLAVPATAARAEAAPAPVADTVVGEVVRAWPEAGLAGSAAEEEHAEAPLTWVQDASGEAVRVPTDAVAGLPVGSTVEVTVGGQVTDVAAQEGLEPARDVLASTLLQTAPEVRAARVAGLTNQVTVAMAVPAGGTVDGATLASVVDAVDGPVAGFWAEETGGAVRLGVTAAHDWVRTAAGCADPTALWDEVAERTGFQAGPGRHLLVYVSSLPRDLAGCSYALGQVGTGVGSGGRVYVRDVLPSVIAHELGHNFGLGHSSAHQCDAAVETGACRTAPYRDHYDVMGASWDSVGSLSAPQAAQLGVLPADAQLPVAAGGPATPVTLAPLSARSGTRAVRLTDATGGTYWLELRTATGRDAWLGSADNRFALDAGVLLRRTGGMPDTALLLDGTPSPAARWDDDWQSALPVGLPVAVAGGAFTVTVDAVTAAGAALTVVPAAGAAVPVTPLPPGTTPEVLAAAPAAPLHTAGPAAPPAAADAGTTAPGAGPVPSDPPATALPAGVDAPAPVPAAGRTASGEAPALALLSGVGVAGAAAWTLVRRWRRRT
;
A
#
# COMPACT_ATOMS: atom_id res chain seq x y z
N MET A 1 21.53 52.25 -45.50
CA MET A 1 22.76 51.99 -46.29
C MET A 1 23.32 50.63 -45.89
N HIS A 2 23.33 49.65 -46.80
CA HIS A 2 24.21 48.47 -46.76
C HIS A 2 25.67 48.90 -47.08
N PRO A 3 26.70 48.03 -47.05
CA PRO A 3 27.04 46.87 -46.19
C PRO A 3 28.52 46.94 -45.70
N HIS A 4 29.04 45.95 -44.94
CA HIS A 4 30.28 45.21 -45.27
C HIS A 4 30.72 44.18 -44.21
N ARG A 5 31.22 43.06 -44.77
CA ARG A 5 31.80 41.84 -44.19
C ARG A 5 33.10 42.07 -43.40
N PHE A 6 33.42 41.18 -42.46
CA PHE A 6 34.68 40.41 -42.40
C PHE A 6 34.56 39.23 -41.42
N ALA A 7 35.02 38.04 -41.84
CA ALA A 7 35.29 36.87 -41.00
C ALA A 7 36.82 36.77 -40.73
N PRO A 8 37.29 36.05 -39.69
CA PRO A 8 37.88 34.69 -39.91
C PRO A 8 37.60 33.71 -38.71
N ALA A 9 37.25 32.44 -38.90
CA ALA A 9 38.02 31.22 -39.26
C ALA A 9 38.17 30.22 -38.07
N PRO A 10 37.77 28.94 -38.22
CA PRO A 10 37.88 27.89 -37.19
C PRO A 10 39.11 26.97 -37.38
N ARG A 11 39.62 26.40 -36.27
CA ARG A 11 40.75 25.46 -36.25
C ARG A 11 40.35 24.03 -36.65
N ARG A 12 41.13 23.44 -37.56
CA ARG A 12 41.12 22.06 -38.04
C ARG A 12 42.12 21.18 -37.27
N ARG A 13 41.82 19.88 -37.12
CA ARG A 13 42.77 18.75 -37.11
C ARG A 13 42.06 17.56 -37.80
N SER A 14 42.26 17.33 -39.09
CA SER A 14 43.33 16.56 -39.77
C SER A 14 43.24 15.04 -39.58
N LEU A 15 42.50 14.41 -40.49
CA LEU A 15 42.54 13.00 -40.88
C LEU A 15 43.56 12.79 -42.01
N ARG A 16 43.94 11.51 -42.21
CA ARG A 16 44.72 10.85 -43.30
C ARG A 16 46.15 10.48 -42.86
N ALA A 17 46.70 9.31 -43.20
CA ALA A 17 46.29 8.17 -44.02
C ALA A 17 47.32 7.02 -43.77
N LEU A 18 47.03 5.80 -44.21
CA LEU A 18 47.83 5.10 -45.23
C LEU A 18 47.30 3.68 -45.49
N ALA A 19 47.15 3.38 -46.77
CA ALA A 19 46.88 2.06 -47.33
C ALA A 19 48.22 1.35 -47.64
N GLY A 20 48.23 0.01 -47.55
CA GLY A 20 49.30 -0.84 -48.02
C GLY A 20 48.77 -2.25 -48.29
N VAL A 21 48.81 -2.66 -49.56
CA VAL A 21 48.43 -3.99 -50.07
C VAL A 21 49.63 -4.93 -49.96
N ALA A 22 49.41 -6.17 -49.52
CA ALA A 22 50.29 -7.30 -49.84
C ALA A 22 49.48 -8.62 -49.83
N THR A 23 49.80 -9.46 -50.81
CA THR A 23 49.07 -10.64 -51.28
C THR A 23 49.71 -11.92 -50.75
N VAL A 24 48.94 -13.03 -50.78
CA VAL A 24 49.34 -14.46 -50.86
C VAL A 24 49.56 -15.20 -49.52
N LEU A 25 48.71 -16.20 -49.20
CA LEU A 25 48.97 -17.63 -49.51
C LEU A 25 47.83 -18.50 -48.94
N ALA A 26 47.14 -19.24 -49.81
CA ALA A 26 46.21 -20.29 -49.41
C ALA A 26 47.02 -21.53 -48.96
N LEU A 27 46.82 -21.96 -47.71
CA LEU A 27 47.12 -23.33 -47.29
C LEU A 27 45.86 -23.96 -46.69
N SER A 28 45.24 -24.80 -47.50
CA SER A 28 44.26 -25.80 -47.11
C SER A 28 44.94 -26.89 -46.28
N LEU A 29 44.66 -26.91 -44.97
CA LEU A 29 44.86 -28.08 -44.13
C LEU A 29 43.48 -28.61 -43.72
N ALA A 30 43.11 -29.74 -44.32
CA ALA A 30 41.97 -30.54 -43.92
C ALA A 30 42.23 -31.10 -42.51
N VAL A 31 41.56 -30.55 -41.51
CA VAL A 31 41.41 -31.17 -40.20
C VAL A 31 40.09 -31.94 -40.23
N PRO A 32 40.07 -33.25 -39.91
CA PRO A 32 38.83 -34.01 -39.88
C PRO A 32 37.89 -33.39 -38.84
N ALA A 33 36.65 -33.15 -39.25
CA ALA A 33 35.57 -32.76 -38.35
C ALA A 33 35.35 -33.89 -37.33
N THR A 34 36.04 -33.80 -36.19
CA THR A 34 35.55 -34.40 -34.97
C THR A 34 34.36 -33.53 -34.58
N ALA A 35 33.15 -34.04 -34.83
CA ALA A 35 31.97 -33.54 -34.16
C ALA A 35 32.22 -33.73 -32.66
N ALA A 36 32.78 -32.71 -32.02
CA ALA A 36 32.53 -32.50 -30.62
C ALA A 36 31.01 -32.36 -30.54
N ARG A 37 30.34 -33.43 -30.09
CA ARG A 37 29.07 -33.25 -29.40
C ARG A 37 29.39 -32.17 -28.37
N ALA A 38 28.89 -30.96 -28.60
CA ALA A 38 28.57 -30.13 -27.47
C ALA A 38 27.69 -31.05 -26.62
N GLU A 39 28.22 -31.54 -25.50
CA GLU A 39 27.35 -31.94 -24.41
C GLU A 39 26.44 -30.73 -24.24
N ALA A 40 25.18 -30.90 -24.62
CA ALA A 40 24.17 -29.94 -24.29
C ALA A 40 24.36 -29.72 -22.79
N ALA A 41 24.70 -28.49 -22.40
CA ALA A 41 24.67 -28.11 -21.01
C ALA A 41 23.34 -28.68 -20.46
N PRO A 42 23.36 -29.41 -19.33
CA PRO A 42 22.12 -29.96 -18.80
C PRO A 42 21.11 -28.83 -18.80
N ALA A 43 19.94 -29.08 -19.41
CA ALA A 43 18.87 -28.10 -19.42
C ALA A 43 18.71 -27.61 -17.97
N PRO A 44 18.62 -26.29 -17.73
CA PRO A 44 18.48 -25.77 -16.38
C PRO A 44 17.39 -26.58 -15.69
N VAL A 45 17.72 -27.19 -14.55
CA VAL A 45 16.80 -28.06 -13.81
C VAL A 45 15.59 -27.20 -13.49
N ALA A 46 14.50 -27.45 -14.21
CA ALA A 46 13.26 -26.76 -14.03
C ALA A 46 12.57 -27.41 -12.82
N ASP A 47 12.45 -26.66 -11.74
CA ASP A 47 11.77 -27.12 -10.54
C ASP A 47 10.31 -26.66 -10.63
N THR A 48 9.38 -27.51 -10.20
CA THR A 48 7.95 -27.14 -10.15
C THR A 48 7.55 -26.92 -8.71
N VAL A 49 7.00 -25.75 -8.42
CA VAL A 49 6.54 -25.33 -7.10
C VAL A 49 5.02 -25.20 -7.15
N VAL A 50 4.33 -25.84 -6.20
CA VAL A 50 2.88 -25.72 -6.04
C VAL A 50 2.61 -25.04 -4.71
N GLY A 51 1.93 -23.89 -4.74
CA GLY A 51 1.73 -23.08 -3.55
C GLY A 51 0.85 -21.87 -3.77
N GLU A 52 0.72 -21.06 -2.73
CA GLU A 52 -0.03 -19.80 -2.73
C GLU A 52 0.79 -18.65 -3.30
N VAL A 53 0.20 -17.82 -4.16
CA VAL A 53 0.80 -16.55 -4.57
C VAL A 53 0.69 -15.54 -3.43
N VAL A 54 1.83 -15.17 -2.86
CA VAL A 54 1.91 -14.16 -1.81
C VAL A 54 2.62 -12.93 -2.36
N ARG A 55 2.11 -11.75 -2.01
CA ARG A 55 2.74 -10.46 -2.32
C ARG A 55 2.96 -9.68 -1.04
N ALA A 56 4.06 -8.93 -0.97
CA ALA A 56 4.29 -7.96 0.09
C ALA A 56 4.83 -6.64 -0.48
N TRP A 57 4.45 -5.52 0.13
CA TRP A 57 4.85 -4.18 -0.30
C TRP A 57 5.85 -3.57 0.67
N PRO A 58 7.05 -3.21 0.20
CA PRO A 58 7.99 -2.46 1.00
C PRO A 58 7.55 -0.99 1.08
N GLU A 59 7.55 -0.45 2.29
CA GLU A 59 7.33 0.97 2.53
C GLU A 59 8.63 1.77 2.43
N ALA A 60 8.50 2.94 1.83
CA ALA A 60 9.51 4.00 1.93
C ALA A 60 9.44 4.68 3.31
N GLY A 61 10.48 5.41 3.69
CA GLY A 61 10.57 6.05 5.02
C GLY A 61 9.44 7.05 5.33
N LEU A 62 9.45 7.57 6.56
CA LEU A 62 8.48 8.57 7.04
C LEU A 62 8.27 9.74 6.07
N ALA A 63 7.03 10.23 5.96
CA ALA A 63 6.69 11.36 5.10
C ALA A 63 7.48 12.62 5.44
N GLY A 64 8.07 13.25 4.42
CA GLY A 64 8.97 14.40 4.52
C GLY A 64 10.36 14.08 5.07
N SER A 65 10.75 12.80 5.12
CA SER A 65 12.09 12.37 5.52
C SER A 65 12.95 12.00 4.31
N ALA A 66 14.27 12.10 4.43
CA ALA A 66 15.17 11.67 3.36
C ALA A 66 15.01 10.17 2.99
N ALA A 67 14.50 9.36 3.92
CA ALA A 67 14.25 7.94 3.70
C ALA A 67 12.97 7.66 2.87
N GLU A 68 12.10 8.65 2.67
CA GLU A 68 10.94 8.55 1.76
C GLU A 68 11.39 8.38 0.29
N GLU A 69 12.57 8.88 -0.07
CA GLU A 69 13.09 8.84 -1.44
C GLU A 69 14.02 7.63 -1.72
N GLU A 70 14.34 6.80 -0.70
CA GLU A 70 15.50 5.88 -0.74
C GLU A 70 15.20 4.40 -1.08
N HIS A 71 13.94 3.95 -1.13
CA HIS A 71 13.60 2.54 -1.40
C HIS A 71 12.65 2.37 -2.58
N ALA A 72 12.90 1.38 -3.45
CA ALA A 72 11.95 1.13 -4.53
C ALA A 72 10.72 0.42 -3.99
N GLU A 73 9.61 0.94 -4.47
CA GLU A 73 8.24 0.60 -4.12
C GLU A 73 7.78 -0.69 -4.81
N ALA A 74 8.68 -1.47 -5.40
CA ALA A 74 8.30 -2.64 -6.20
C ALA A 74 7.82 -3.77 -5.26
N PRO A 75 6.69 -4.42 -5.57
CA PRO A 75 6.18 -5.50 -4.74
C PRO A 75 7.13 -6.70 -4.79
N LEU A 76 7.24 -7.38 -3.66
CA LEU A 76 7.85 -8.69 -3.58
C LEU A 76 6.78 -9.75 -3.84
N THR A 77 7.06 -10.70 -4.73
CA THR A 77 6.17 -11.83 -4.97
C THR A 77 6.89 -13.14 -4.77
N TRP A 78 6.22 -14.11 -4.16
CA TRP A 78 6.70 -15.48 -4.05
C TRP A 78 5.55 -16.47 -4.11
N VAL A 79 5.90 -17.73 -4.41
CA VAL A 79 5.01 -18.87 -4.24
C VAL A 79 5.37 -19.54 -2.92
N GLN A 80 4.42 -19.60 -1.98
CA GLN A 80 4.60 -20.27 -0.70
C GLN A 80 3.95 -21.65 -0.73
N ASP A 81 4.74 -22.70 -0.54
CA ASP A 81 4.23 -24.06 -0.56
C ASP A 81 3.53 -24.44 0.77
N ALA A 82 2.98 -25.66 0.82
CA ALA A 82 2.27 -26.15 1.99
C ALA A 82 3.17 -26.40 3.22
N SER A 83 4.50 -26.48 3.03
CA SER A 83 5.47 -26.58 4.12
C SER A 83 5.85 -25.21 4.69
N GLY A 84 5.52 -24.13 3.98
CA GLY A 84 5.88 -22.75 4.28
C GLY A 84 7.09 -22.24 3.50
N GLU A 85 7.75 -23.09 2.71
CA GLU A 85 8.90 -22.70 1.88
C GLU A 85 8.46 -21.68 0.82
N ALA A 86 9.19 -20.57 0.73
CA ALA A 86 8.91 -19.47 -0.16
C ALA A 86 9.89 -19.43 -1.35
N VAL A 87 9.35 -19.47 -2.56
CA VAL A 87 10.13 -19.31 -3.79
C VAL A 87 9.82 -17.96 -4.42
N ARG A 88 10.77 -17.02 -4.26
CA ARG A 88 10.67 -15.67 -4.82
C ARG A 88 10.66 -15.71 -6.35
N VAL A 89 9.75 -14.95 -6.96
CA VAL A 89 9.58 -14.84 -8.42
C VAL A 89 9.48 -13.36 -8.82
N PRO A 90 9.89 -12.97 -10.04
CA PRO A 90 9.68 -11.60 -10.51
C PRO A 90 8.20 -11.27 -10.56
N THR A 91 7.79 -10.16 -9.94
CA THR A 91 6.36 -9.81 -9.82
C THR A 91 5.67 -9.66 -11.18
N ASP A 92 6.34 -9.03 -12.15
CA ASP A 92 5.79 -8.84 -13.50
C ASP A 92 5.49 -10.17 -14.21
N ALA A 93 6.28 -11.21 -13.93
CA ALA A 93 6.09 -12.53 -14.55
C ALA A 93 4.82 -13.25 -14.06
N VAL A 94 4.25 -12.81 -12.93
CA VAL A 94 3.05 -13.37 -12.31
C VAL A 94 1.98 -12.30 -12.02
N ALA A 95 2.04 -11.17 -12.71
CA ALA A 95 1.12 -10.04 -12.51
C ALA A 95 -0.36 -10.46 -12.66
N GLY A 96 -0.67 -11.38 -13.59
CA GLY A 96 -2.02 -11.89 -13.83
C GLY A 96 -2.56 -12.88 -12.79
N LEU A 97 -1.74 -13.32 -11.82
CA LEU A 97 -2.15 -14.28 -10.79
C LEU A 97 -2.63 -13.53 -9.54
N PRO A 98 -3.88 -13.72 -9.09
CA PRO A 98 -4.38 -13.04 -7.90
C PRO A 98 -3.69 -13.52 -6.63
N VAL A 99 -3.41 -12.60 -5.71
CA VAL A 99 -2.91 -12.92 -4.37
C VAL A 99 -3.85 -13.89 -3.66
N GLY A 100 -3.28 -14.83 -2.91
CA GLY A 100 -4.02 -15.89 -2.21
C GLY A 100 -4.43 -17.08 -3.07
N SER A 101 -4.16 -17.03 -4.39
CA SER A 101 -4.49 -18.13 -5.29
C SER A 101 -3.44 -19.23 -5.22
N THR A 102 -3.88 -20.49 -5.32
CA THR A 102 -2.99 -21.64 -5.46
C THR A 102 -2.58 -21.81 -6.92
N VAL A 103 -1.29 -21.90 -7.16
CA VAL A 103 -0.67 -21.96 -8.49
C VAL A 103 0.35 -23.08 -8.55
N GLU A 104 0.59 -23.55 -9.77
CA GLU A 104 1.76 -24.35 -10.12
C GLU A 104 2.69 -23.46 -10.94
N VAL A 105 3.93 -23.27 -10.50
CA VAL A 105 4.94 -22.46 -11.20
C VAL A 105 6.16 -23.31 -11.48
N THR A 106 6.56 -23.38 -12.74
CA THR A 106 7.84 -23.96 -13.16
C THR A 106 8.89 -22.86 -13.13
N VAL A 107 9.92 -23.03 -12.30
CA VAL A 107 10.97 -22.04 -12.10
C VAL A 107 12.31 -22.48 -12.69
N GLY A 108 13.00 -21.53 -13.33
CA GLY A 108 14.33 -21.67 -13.91
C GLY A 108 15.43 -21.27 -12.93
N GLY A 109 16.56 -20.77 -13.45
CA GLY A 109 17.68 -20.29 -12.63
C GLY A 109 17.36 -18.99 -11.87
N GLN A 110 18.32 -18.51 -11.08
CA GLN A 110 18.22 -17.21 -10.41
C GLN A 110 18.28 -16.05 -11.40
N VAL A 111 17.50 -15.00 -11.14
CA VAL A 111 17.43 -13.76 -11.90
C VAL A 111 17.53 -12.55 -10.97
N THR A 112 18.20 -11.51 -11.44
CA THR A 112 18.34 -10.23 -10.73
C THR A 112 17.25 -9.27 -11.20
N ASP A 113 16.15 -9.24 -10.46
CA ASP A 113 15.08 -8.26 -10.66
C ASP A 113 15.33 -6.97 -9.85
N VAL A 114 14.36 -6.04 -9.87
CA VAL A 114 14.49 -4.72 -9.22
C VAL A 114 14.86 -4.86 -7.74
N ALA A 115 14.11 -5.66 -6.97
CA ALA A 115 14.39 -5.79 -5.54
C ALA A 115 15.74 -6.48 -5.26
N ALA A 116 16.21 -7.38 -6.13
CA ALA A 116 17.55 -7.96 -5.99
C ALA A 116 18.67 -6.94 -6.25
N GLN A 117 18.44 -5.92 -7.09
CA GLN A 117 19.39 -4.81 -7.27
C GLN A 117 19.50 -3.93 -6.02
N GLU A 118 18.48 -3.98 -5.15
CA GLU A 118 18.39 -3.25 -3.89
C GLU A 118 18.82 -4.07 -2.67
N GLY A 119 19.38 -5.25 -2.91
CA GLY A 119 20.00 -6.07 -1.88
C GLY A 119 19.09 -7.14 -1.28
N LEU A 120 17.94 -7.43 -1.89
CA LEU A 120 17.18 -8.65 -1.58
C LEU A 120 17.75 -9.87 -2.31
N GLU A 121 17.41 -11.06 -1.82
CA GLU A 121 17.81 -12.31 -2.47
C GLU A 121 17.26 -12.42 -3.92
N PRO A 122 18.02 -13.00 -4.87
CA PRO A 122 17.58 -13.15 -6.26
C PRO A 122 16.28 -13.94 -6.38
N ALA A 123 15.41 -13.52 -7.30
CA ALA A 123 14.22 -14.29 -7.67
C ALA A 123 14.61 -15.49 -8.55
N ARG A 124 13.69 -16.44 -8.72
CA ARG A 124 13.80 -17.51 -9.71
C ARG A 124 13.01 -17.16 -10.97
N ASP A 125 13.60 -17.39 -12.14
CA ASP A 125 12.94 -17.15 -13.43
C ASP A 125 11.64 -17.95 -13.54
N VAL A 126 10.58 -17.37 -14.07
CA VAL A 126 9.29 -18.06 -14.24
C VAL A 126 9.21 -18.57 -15.68
N LEU A 127 9.30 -19.88 -15.86
CA LEU A 127 9.27 -20.54 -17.17
C LEU A 127 7.83 -20.85 -17.61
N ALA A 128 6.97 -21.17 -16.65
CA ALA A 128 5.54 -21.40 -16.85
C ALA A 128 4.78 -21.20 -15.53
N SER A 129 3.51 -20.79 -15.61
CA SER A 129 2.61 -20.71 -14.46
C SER A 129 1.20 -21.16 -14.85
N THR A 130 0.54 -21.87 -13.93
CA THR A 130 -0.84 -22.34 -14.05
C THR A 130 -1.61 -22.01 -12.78
N LEU A 131 -2.75 -21.34 -12.92
CA LEU A 131 -3.71 -21.14 -11.84
C LEU A 131 -4.45 -22.45 -11.55
N LEU A 132 -4.28 -23.01 -10.36
CA LEU A 132 -4.97 -24.23 -9.93
C LEU A 132 -6.27 -23.90 -9.20
N GLN A 133 -6.23 -22.90 -8.33
CA GLN A 133 -7.38 -22.47 -7.54
C GLN A 133 -7.31 -20.97 -7.29
N THR A 134 -8.43 -20.27 -7.50
CA THR A 134 -8.56 -18.88 -7.06
C THR A 134 -8.55 -18.78 -5.54
N ALA A 135 -8.10 -17.64 -5.02
CA ALA A 135 -8.12 -17.37 -3.59
C ALA A 135 -9.51 -17.62 -2.98
N PRO A 136 -9.62 -18.42 -1.92
CA PRO A 136 -10.89 -18.63 -1.23
C PRO A 136 -11.31 -17.36 -0.49
N GLU A 137 -12.60 -17.13 -0.34
CA GLU A 137 -13.09 -16.10 0.59
C GLU A 137 -12.71 -16.48 2.03
N VAL A 138 -11.96 -15.60 2.70
CA VAL A 138 -11.51 -15.83 4.07
C VAL A 138 -12.40 -15.09 5.06
N ARG A 139 -12.92 -15.81 6.05
CA ARG A 139 -13.67 -15.23 7.19
C ARG A 139 -12.98 -15.56 8.49
N ALA A 140 -12.56 -14.53 9.22
CA ALA A 140 -11.99 -14.70 10.54
C ALA A 140 -13.09 -15.06 11.56
N ALA A 141 -12.83 -16.07 12.38
CA ALA A 141 -13.68 -16.38 13.53
C ALA A 141 -13.48 -15.33 14.63
N ARG A 142 -14.56 -14.93 15.32
CA ARG A 142 -14.42 -14.06 16.49
C ARG A 142 -13.87 -14.84 17.67
N VAL A 143 -12.79 -14.34 18.26
CA VAL A 143 -12.17 -14.89 19.46
C VAL A 143 -12.08 -13.77 20.49
N ALA A 144 -12.68 -13.97 21.67
CA ALA A 144 -12.73 -12.96 22.74
C ALA A 144 -13.23 -11.56 22.28
N GLY A 145 -14.11 -11.52 21.27
CA GLY A 145 -14.64 -10.27 20.72
C GLY A 145 -13.75 -9.58 19.67
N LEU A 146 -12.57 -10.13 19.39
CA LEU A 146 -11.68 -9.71 18.30
C LEU A 146 -12.07 -10.43 17.01
N THR A 147 -12.01 -9.72 15.88
CA THR A 147 -12.05 -10.35 14.55
C THR A 147 -10.64 -10.59 14.03
N ASN A 148 -9.65 -9.83 14.51
CA ASN A 148 -8.26 -9.91 14.10
C ASN A 148 -7.36 -9.94 15.34
N GLN A 149 -6.59 -11.01 15.51
CA GLN A 149 -5.70 -11.25 16.63
C GLN A 149 -4.26 -10.95 16.20
N VAL A 150 -3.55 -10.13 16.97
CA VAL A 150 -2.18 -9.73 16.67
C VAL A 150 -1.22 -10.43 17.63
N THR A 151 -0.23 -11.14 17.08
CA THR A 151 0.95 -11.57 17.82
C THR A 151 2.06 -10.58 17.55
N VAL A 152 2.54 -9.91 18.60
CA VAL A 152 3.64 -8.94 18.53
C VAL A 152 4.95 -9.63 18.89
N ALA A 153 5.99 -9.40 18.10
CA ALA A 153 7.33 -9.87 18.39
C ALA A 153 8.36 -8.78 18.10
N MET A 154 9.40 -8.66 18.91
CA MET A 154 10.55 -7.80 18.61
C MET A 154 11.68 -8.63 18.03
N ALA A 155 12.31 -8.17 16.95
CA ALA A 155 13.37 -8.92 16.26
C ALA A 155 14.60 -8.05 15.94
N VAL A 156 15.77 -8.59 16.25
CA VAL A 156 17.05 -8.06 15.76
C VAL A 156 17.49 -8.94 14.59
N PRO A 157 17.45 -8.42 13.34
CA PRO A 157 17.89 -9.16 12.17
C PRO A 157 19.39 -9.39 12.19
N ALA A 158 19.88 -10.30 11.34
CA ALA A 158 21.30 -10.46 11.11
C ALA A 158 21.97 -9.11 10.77
N GLY A 159 23.08 -8.79 11.43
CA GLY A 159 23.76 -7.50 11.31
C GLY A 159 23.18 -6.37 12.17
N GLY A 160 22.03 -6.58 12.82
CA GLY A 160 21.38 -5.60 13.68
C GLY A 160 21.82 -5.64 15.13
N THR A 161 21.40 -4.60 15.85
CA THR A 161 21.51 -4.50 17.33
C THR A 161 20.17 -4.07 17.92
N VAL A 162 19.95 -4.31 19.21
CA VAL A 162 18.72 -3.84 19.88
C VAL A 162 18.70 -2.30 19.87
N ASP A 163 17.56 -1.72 19.54
CA ASP A 163 17.35 -0.27 19.62
C ASP A 163 16.58 0.14 20.89
N GLY A 164 16.11 1.39 20.93
CA GLY A 164 15.44 1.95 22.09
C GLY A 164 13.95 1.63 22.22
N ALA A 165 13.35 0.95 21.25
CA ALA A 165 11.93 0.58 21.35
C ALA A 165 11.71 -0.47 22.43
N THR A 166 10.50 -0.47 22.99
CA THR A 166 10.11 -1.43 24.03
C THR A 166 8.93 -2.25 23.55
N LEU A 167 8.81 -3.49 24.05
CA LEU A 167 7.66 -4.33 23.74
C LEU A 167 6.34 -3.64 24.13
N ALA A 168 6.34 -2.96 25.27
CA ALA A 168 5.19 -2.19 25.75
C ALA A 168 4.78 -1.09 24.75
N SER A 169 5.72 -0.30 24.22
CA SER A 169 5.39 0.74 23.23
C SER A 169 4.78 0.19 21.95
N VAL A 170 5.20 -0.99 21.50
CA VAL A 170 4.63 -1.63 20.30
C VAL A 170 3.22 -2.15 20.60
N VAL A 171 3.04 -2.83 21.74
CA VAL A 171 1.74 -3.36 22.18
C VAL A 171 0.74 -2.22 22.40
N ASP A 172 1.14 -1.14 23.08
CA ASP A 172 0.30 0.03 23.34
C ASP A 172 -0.12 0.73 22.03
N ALA A 173 0.77 0.78 21.03
CA ALA A 173 0.42 1.31 19.71
C ALA A 173 -0.65 0.46 19.01
N VAL A 174 -0.52 -0.87 19.07
CA VAL A 174 -1.49 -1.80 18.48
C VAL A 174 -2.83 -1.76 19.19
N ASP A 175 -2.86 -1.93 20.51
CA ASP A 175 -4.09 -2.02 21.31
C ASP A 175 -4.79 -0.66 21.52
N GLY A 176 -4.05 0.45 21.38
CA GLY A 176 -4.57 1.80 21.49
C GLY A 176 -4.97 2.38 20.13
N PRO A 177 -4.15 3.28 19.56
CA PRO A 177 -4.52 4.07 18.38
C PRO A 177 -4.81 3.21 17.13
N VAL A 178 -4.09 2.11 16.90
CA VAL A 178 -4.28 1.26 15.72
C VAL A 178 -5.61 0.48 15.81
N ALA A 179 -5.87 -0.19 16.92
CA ALA A 179 -7.13 -0.89 17.15
C ALA A 179 -8.32 0.09 17.12
N GLY A 180 -8.17 1.27 17.72
CA GLY A 180 -9.17 2.34 17.67
C GLY A 180 -9.46 2.81 16.25
N PHE A 181 -8.42 3.07 15.44
CA PHE A 181 -8.57 3.44 14.03
C PHE A 181 -9.39 2.40 13.25
N TRP A 182 -8.93 1.15 13.23
CA TRP A 182 -9.58 0.12 12.41
C TRP A 182 -10.99 -0.21 12.91
N ALA A 183 -11.24 -0.22 14.21
CA ALA A 183 -12.59 -0.44 14.73
C ALA A 183 -13.56 0.68 14.35
N GLU A 184 -13.11 1.93 14.40
CA GLU A 184 -13.93 3.09 14.07
C GLU A 184 -14.19 3.21 12.57
N GLU A 185 -13.17 3.08 11.73
CA GLU A 185 -13.28 3.28 10.28
C GLU A 185 -14.04 2.14 9.59
N THR A 186 -14.03 0.94 10.18
CA THR A 186 -14.73 -0.24 9.63
C THR A 186 -16.08 -0.52 10.29
N GLY A 187 -16.54 0.33 11.21
CA GLY A 187 -17.77 0.08 11.98
C GLY A 187 -17.71 -1.22 12.81
N GLY A 188 -16.51 -1.63 13.23
CA GLY A 188 -16.26 -2.85 14.00
C GLY A 188 -16.20 -4.15 13.19
N ALA A 189 -16.10 -4.08 11.85
CA ALA A 189 -15.78 -5.25 11.04
C ALA A 189 -14.35 -5.74 11.30
N VAL A 190 -13.42 -4.81 11.52
CA VAL A 190 -12.07 -5.08 12.03
C VAL A 190 -12.02 -4.67 13.51
N ARG A 191 -11.77 -5.65 14.38
CA ARG A 191 -11.50 -5.45 15.81
C ARG A 191 -10.19 -6.14 16.13
N LEU A 192 -9.13 -5.33 16.20
CA LEU A 192 -7.77 -5.75 16.48
C LEU A 192 -7.53 -5.85 17.98
N GLY A 193 -6.61 -6.71 18.38
CA GLY A 193 -6.05 -6.75 19.71
C GLY A 193 -4.86 -7.70 19.81
N VAL A 194 -3.90 -7.36 20.66
CA VAL A 194 -2.74 -8.20 20.93
C VAL A 194 -3.16 -9.40 21.77
N THR A 195 -2.88 -10.60 21.27
CA THR A 195 -3.18 -11.87 21.97
C THR A 195 -1.93 -12.57 22.49
N ALA A 196 -0.77 -12.21 21.97
CA ALA A 196 0.54 -12.68 22.42
C ALA A 196 1.60 -11.63 22.10
N ALA A 197 2.58 -11.49 22.98
CA ALA A 197 3.64 -10.50 22.86
C ALA A 197 4.98 -11.12 23.30
N HIS A 198 6.01 -10.94 22.47
CA HIS A 198 7.33 -11.55 22.65
C HIS A 198 8.41 -10.49 22.54
N ASP A 199 9.28 -10.45 23.55
CA ASP A 199 10.44 -9.55 23.57
C ASP A 199 11.51 -10.01 22.56
N TRP A 200 12.61 -9.27 22.46
CA TRP A 200 13.65 -9.39 21.44
C TRP A 200 14.11 -10.84 21.17
N VAL A 201 13.91 -11.28 19.92
CA VAL A 201 14.58 -12.44 19.33
C VAL A 201 15.67 -11.99 18.36
N ARG A 202 16.82 -12.67 18.36
CA ARG A 202 17.85 -12.48 17.32
C ARG A 202 17.65 -13.51 16.22
N THR A 203 17.42 -13.07 14.99
CA THR A 203 17.29 -13.97 13.85
C THR A 203 18.64 -14.23 13.18
N ALA A 204 18.80 -15.42 12.61
CA ALA A 204 19.88 -15.72 11.69
C ALA A 204 19.62 -15.10 10.31
N ALA A 205 18.34 -14.99 9.91
CA ALA A 205 17.94 -14.27 8.71
C ALA A 205 18.09 -12.75 8.87
N GLY A 206 18.52 -12.09 7.79
CA GLY A 206 18.49 -10.64 7.64
C GLY A 206 17.29 -10.19 6.80
N CYS A 207 17.11 -8.88 6.60
CA CYS A 207 15.98 -8.37 5.81
C CYS A 207 16.09 -8.64 4.30
N ALA A 208 17.26 -9.06 3.80
CA ALA A 208 17.43 -9.51 2.42
C ALA A 208 16.54 -10.73 2.07
N ASP A 209 16.14 -11.51 3.10
CA ASP A 209 15.16 -12.59 3.00
C ASP A 209 14.06 -12.37 4.07
N PRO A 210 13.05 -11.54 3.76
CA PRO A 210 11.99 -11.21 4.72
C PRO A 210 11.13 -12.44 5.07
N THR A 211 11.01 -13.40 4.16
CA THR A 211 10.29 -14.66 4.41
C THR A 211 10.96 -15.49 5.47
N ALA A 212 12.28 -15.73 5.36
CA ALA A 212 13.03 -16.45 6.38
C ALA A 212 13.05 -15.72 7.73
N LEU A 213 13.13 -14.39 7.71
CA LEU A 213 13.02 -13.58 8.95
C LEU A 213 11.68 -13.80 9.65
N TRP A 214 10.56 -13.71 8.92
CA TRP A 214 9.24 -13.95 9.49
C TRP A 214 9.06 -15.39 9.95
N ASP A 215 9.53 -16.38 9.19
CA ASP A 215 9.41 -17.79 9.55
C ASP A 215 10.18 -18.11 10.83
N GLU A 216 11.40 -17.59 10.98
CA GLU A 216 12.20 -17.77 12.20
C GLU A 216 11.54 -17.11 13.43
N VAL A 217 10.95 -15.92 13.26
CA VAL A 217 10.19 -15.27 14.33
C VAL A 217 8.92 -16.06 14.65
N ALA A 218 8.20 -16.54 13.64
CA ALA A 218 6.99 -17.32 13.83
C ALA A 218 7.27 -18.63 14.60
N GLU A 219 8.34 -19.35 14.24
CA GLU A 219 8.78 -20.56 14.93
C GLU A 219 9.08 -20.29 16.41
N ARG A 220 9.87 -19.24 16.69
CA ARG A 220 10.30 -18.89 18.06
C ARG A 220 9.17 -18.40 18.95
N THR A 221 8.15 -17.78 18.37
CA THR A 221 6.98 -17.27 19.09
C THR A 221 5.85 -18.28 19.17
N GLY A 222 5.90 -19.35 18.36
CA GLY A 222 4.80 -20.28 18.19
C GLY A 222 3.61 -19.68 17.44
N PHE A 223 3.83 -18.59 16.69
CA PHE A 223 2.81 -18.03 15.82
C PHE A 223 2.39 -19.07 14.77
N GLN A 224 1.10 -19.08 14.47
CA GLN A 224 0.51 -19.95 13.46
C GLN A 224 -0.35 -19.06 12.57
N ALA A 225 -0.07 -19.06 11.27
CA ALA A 225 -0.82 -18.28 10.31
C ALA A 225 -2.28 -18.78 10.22
N GLY A 226 -3.17 -17.91 9.76
CA GLY A 226 -4.55 -18.26 9.48
C GLY A 226 -5.49 -17.07 9.48
N PRO A 227 -6.79 -17.30 9.20
CA PRO A 227 -7.80 -16.26 9.13
C PRO A 227 -7.82 -15.35 10.36
N GLY A 228 -7.64 -14.05 10.13
CA GLY A 228 -7.61 -13.00 11.15
C GLY A 228 -6.50 -13.15 12.18
N ARG A 229 -5.39 -13.79 11.82
CA ARG A 229 -4.19 -13.90 12.67
C ARG A 229 -3.05 -13.16 12.02
N HIS A 230 -2.54 -12.16 12.74
CA HIS A 230 -1.47 -11.30 12.27
C HIS A 230 -0.20 -11.53 13.08
N LEU A 231 0.93 -11.65 12.39
CA LEU A 231 2.25 -11.52 13.01
C LEU A 231 2.77 -10.11 12.73
N LEU A 232 2.93 -9.31 13.77
CA LEU A 232 3.58 -8.01 13.69
C LEU A 232 4.97 -8.12 14.31
N VAL A 233 5.99 -7.93 13.47
CA VAL A 233 7.38 -7.94 13.92
C VAL A 233 7.91 -6.52 13.98
N TYR A 234 8.24 -6.03 15.18
CA TYR A 234 9.06 -4.84 15.31
C TYR A 234 10.52 -5.23 15.01
N VAL A 235 11.03 -4.79 13.86
CA VAL A 235 12.42 -5.02 13.44
C VAL A 235 13.27 -3.84 13.88
N SER A 236 14.41 -4.12 14.52
CA SER A 236 15.29 -3.05 14.98
C SER A 236 15.67 -2.05 13.88
N SER A 237 15.61 -0.77 14.25
CA SER A 237 16.05 0.37 13.46
C SER A 237 17.58 0.59 13.46
N LEU A 238 18.35 -0.27 14.15
CA LEU A 238 19.80 -0.10 14.31
C LEU A 238 20.66 -1.23 13.72
N PRO A 239 21.65 -0.89 12.86
CA PRO A 239 21.90 0.45 12.31
C PRO A 239 20.78 0.89 11.33
N ARG A 240 20.68 2.20 11.06
CA ARG A 240 19.63 2.74 10.18
C ARG A 240 19.70 2.13 8.78
N ASP A 241 20.92 2.00 8.25
CA ASP A 241 21.29 1.44 6.95
C ASP A 241 21.45 -0.10 6.98
N LEU A 242 20.64 -0.80 7.78
CA LEU A 242 20.61 -2.26 7.72
C LEU A 242 20.26 -2.74 6.31
N ALA A 243 21.18 -3.50 5.71
CA ALA A 243 21.06 -3.97 4.34
C ALA A 243 19.77 -4.80 4.12
N GLY A 244 19.03 -4.45 3.07
CA GLY A 244 17.78 -5.11 2.69
C GLY A 244 16.57 -4.77 3.57
N CYS A 245 16.72 -3.97 4.64
CA CYS A 245 15.57 -3.60 5.47
C CYS A 245 14.88 -2.34 4.93
N SER A 246 13.67 -2.50 4.40
CA SER A 246 12.75 -1.38 4.17
C SER A 246 12.30 -0.74 5.48
N TYR A 247 11.63 0.41 5.41
CA TYR A 247 11.09 1.07 6.60
C TYR A 247 9.98 0.24 7.28
N ALA A 248 9.11 -0.34 6.46
CA ALA A 248 8.13 -1.36 6.84
C ALA A 248 7.86 -2.29 5.65
N LEU A 249 7.22 -3.43 5.89
CA LEU A 249 6.85 -4.41 4.87
C LEU A 249 5.62 -5.19 5.32
N GLY A 250 4.61 -5.29 4.45
CA GLY A 250 3.36 -5.95 4.77
C GLY A 250 2.91 -6.91 3.68
N GLN A 251 2.51 -8.13 4.08
CA GLN A 251 1.82 -9.05 3.19
C GLN A 251 0.46 -8.49 2.78
N VAL A 252 0.08 -8.72 1.53
CA VAL A 252 -1.23 -8.35 1.01
C VAL A 252 -2.22 -9.49 1.24
N GLY A 253 -3.30 -9.21 1.95
CA GLY A 253 -4.41 -10.14 2.10
C GLY A 253 -5.45 -10.03 1.00
N THR A 254 -6.54 -10.78 1.14
CA THR A 254 -7.68 -10.79 0.20
C THR A 254 -8.92 -10.11 0.78
N GLY A 255 -8.84 -9.59 2.00
CA GLY A 255 -9.95 -8.95 2.71
C GLY A 255 -9.72 -8.85 4.23
N VAL A 256 -10.66 -8.22 4.93
CA VAL A 256 -10.62 -7.91 6.38
C VAL A 256 -10.43 -9.10 7.33
N GLY A 257 -10.59 -10.34 6.83
CA GLY A 257 -10.46 -11.57 7.61
C GLY A 257 -9.22 -12.42 7.27
N SER A 258 -8.31 -11.93 6.42
CA SER A 258 -7.21 -12.76 5.88
C SER A 258 -6.20 -13.19 6.93
N GLY A 259 -5.78 -12.28 7.82
CA GLY A 259 -4.53 -12.44 8.57
C GLY A 259 -3.32 -12.03 7.73
N GLY A 260 -2.12 -12.34 8.20
CA GLY A 260 -0.87 -12.10 7.44
C GLY A 260 0.29 -11.65 8.31
N ARG A 261 1.42 -11.29 7.69
CA ARG A 261 2.66 -10.95 8.38
C ARG A 261 3.12 -9.57 7.96
N VAL A 262 3.55 -8.78 8.93
CA VAL A 262 4.10 -7.45 8.72
C VAL A 262 5.39 -7.30 9.53
N TYR A 263 6.28 -6.44 9.08
CA TYR A 263 7.27 -5.85 9.96
C TYR A 263 7.29 -4.33 9.85
N VAL A 264 7.67 -3.68 10.95
CA VAL A 264 7.86 -2.23 11.04
C VAL A 264 9.17 -1.93 11.74
N ARG A 265 9.82 -0.81 11.40
CA ARG A 265 11.04 -0.32 12.09
C ARG A 265 10.78 0.92 12.96
N ASP A 266 9.51 1.27 13.13
CA ASP A 266 9.04 2.40 13.93
C ASP A 266 7.77 1.99 14.69
N VAL A 267 7.52 2.65 15.81
CA VAL A 267 6.32 2.47 16.64
C VAL A 267 5.22 3.47 16.32
N LEU A 268 5.40 4.29 15.28
CA LEU A 268 4.40 5.24 14.81
C LEU A 268 3.10 4.51 14.45
N PRO A 269 1.94 4.87 15.06
CA PRO A 269 0.69 4.15 14.83
C PRO A 269 0.22 4.14 13.37
N SER A 270 0.51 5.18 12.59
CA SER A 270 0.11 5.25 11.19
C SER A 270 0.80 4.18 10.34
N VAL A 271 2.10 3.93 10.56
CA VAL A 271 2.85 2.86 9.89
C VAL A 271 2.27 1.49 10.23
N ILE A 272 2.05 1.23 11.53
CA ILE A 272 1.47 -0.06 11.95
C ILE A 272 0.07 -0.25 11.38
N ALA A 273 -0.75 0.80 11.37
CA ALA A 273 -2.09 0.74 10.80
C ALA A 273 -2.05 0.52 9.28
N HIS A 274 -1.11 1.17 8.58
CA HIS A 274 -0.86 1.01 7.14
C HIS A 274 -0.51 -0.44 6.80
N GLU A 275 0.49 -1.03 7.47
CA GLU A 275 0.90 -2.41 7.23
C GLU A 275 -0.22 -3.42 7.47
N LEU A 276 -1.02 -3.20 8.52
CA LEU A 276 -2.20 -4.03 8.76
C LEU A 276 -3.28 -3.82 7.69
N GLY A 277 -3.36 -2.64 7.08
CA GLY A 277 -4.20 -2.36 5.92
C GLY A 277 -3.85 -3.23 4.71
N HIS A 278 -2.56 -3.49 4.46
CA HIS A 278 -2.14 -4.46 3.45
C HIS A 278 -2.64 -5.87 3.75
N ASN A 279 -2.56 -6.34 5.00
CA ASN A 279 -3.14 -7.64 5.40
C ASN A 279 -4.66 -7.70 5.17
N PHE A 280 -5.36 -6.56 5.11
CA PHE A 280 -6.79 -6.49 4.79
C PHE A 280 -7.06 -6.44 3.28
N GLY A 281 -6.02 -6.44 2.46
CA GLY A 281 -6.09 -6.42 1.00
C GLY A 281 -6.14 -5.04 0.39
N LEU A 282 -5.73 -4.00 1.13
CA LEU A 282 -5.57 -2.66 0.57
C LEU A 282 -4.20 -2.50 -0.07
N GLY A 283 -4.16 -1.75 -1.16
CA GLY A 283 -2.94 -1.16 -1.71
C GLY A 283 -2.81 0.30 -1.28
N HIS A 284 -1.84 1.00 -1.86
CA HIS A 284 -1.53 2.38 -1.52
C HIS A 284 -2.65 3.35 -1.94
N SER A 285 -2.78 4.42 -1.17
CA SER A 285 -3.54 5.62 -1.51
C SER A 285 -2.55 6.66 -2.06
N SER A 286 -2.66 6.94 -3.35
CA SER A 286 -1.65 7.67 -4.12
C SER A 286 -2.26 8.89 -4.80
N ALA A 287 -1.46 9.89 -5.18
CA ALA A 287 -1.97 10.99 -6.00
C ALA A 287 -1.86 10.64 -7.50
N HIS A 288 -2.87 10.97 -8.27
CA HIS A 288 -2.83 10.96 -9.73
C HIS A 288 -2.92 12.40 -10.25
N GLN A 289 -1.80 12.90 -10.78
CA GLN A 289 -1.66 14.30 -11.18
C GLN A 289 -1.44 14.38 -12.68
N CYS A 290 -2.20 15.24 -13.35
CA CYS A 290 -2.07 15.50 -14.79
C CYS A 290 -1.71 16.98 -15.03
N ASP A 291 -1.02 17.25 -16.13
CA ASP A 291 -0.45 18.58 -16.40
C ASP A 291 -1.56 19.59 -16.73
N ALA A 292 -1.87 20.46 -15.75
CA ALA A 292 -2.94 21.46 -15.83
C ALA A 292 -4.33 20.91 -16.22
N ALA A 293 -4.58 19.64 -15.91
CA ALA A 293 -5.86 18.96 -16.12
C ALA A 293 -6.11 17.93 -15.01
N VAL A 294 -7.38 17.56 -14.79
CA VAL A 294 -7.74 16.62 -13.69
C VAL A 294 -7.29 15.19 -14.00
N GLU A 295 -7.43 14.75 -15.26
CA GLU A 295 -7.25 13.33 -15.63
C GLU A 295 -6.89 13.11 -17.11
N THR A 296 -6.46 14.16 -17.83
CA THR A 296 -6.12 14.07 -19.26
C THR A 296 -4.72 14.63 -19.52
N GLY A 297 -4.03 14.08 -20.52
CA GLY A 297 -2.72 14.57 -20.95
C GLY A 297 -1.57 13.79 -20.31
N ALA A 298 -0.43 14.47 -20.09
CA ALA A 298 0.70 13.87 -19.40
C ALA A 298 0.41 13.80 -17.91
N CYS A 299 0.48 12.60 -17.33
CA CYS A 299 0.17 12.38 -15.92
C CYS A 299 1.25 11.54 -15.24
N ARG A 300 1.28 11.62 -13.91
CA ARG A 300 2.02 10.70 -13.03
C ARG A 300 1.10 10.16 -11.94
N THR A 301 1.39 8.93 -11.52
CA THR A 301 0.96 8.45 -10.20
C THR A 301 2.13 8.66 -9.25
N ALA A 302 1.88 9.31 -8.11
CA ALA A 302 2.83 9.51 -7.04
C ALA A 302 2.38 8.69 -5.83
N PRO A 303 3.07 7.56 -5.53
CA PRO A 303 2.73 6.69 -4.42
C PRO A 303 2.68 7.43 -3.09
N TYR A 304 1.82 6.95 -2.18
CA TYR A 304 1.62 7.50 -0.84
C TYR A 304 1.12 8.95 -0.77
N ARG A 305 1.03 9.66 -1.89
CA ARG A 305 0.83 11.10 -1.89
C ARG A 305 -0.58 11.53 -1.46
N ASP A 306 -1.49 10.61 -1.18
CA ASP A 306 -2.75 10.88 -0.47
C ASP A 306 -2.56 10.95 1.06
N HIS A 307 -2.13 12.11 1.55
CA HIS A 307 -1.83 12.33 2.96
C HIS A 307 -3.06 12.35 3.89
N TYR A 308 -4.28 12.21 3.34
CA TYR A 308 -5.51 12.13 4.12
C TYR A 308 -5.82 10.72 4.60
N ASP A 309 -5.24 9.70 3.96
CA ASP A 309 -5.63 8.29 4.08
C ASP A 309 -4.52 7.46 4.74
N VAL A 310 -4.88 6.45 5.53
CA VAL A 310 -3.93 5.58 6.22
C VAL A 310 -3.04 4.78 5.29
N MET A 311 -3.54 4.44 4.10
CA MET A 311 -2.78 3.75 3.06
C MET A 311 -1.98 4.73 2.19
N GLY A 312 -2.03 6.03 2.49
CA GLY A 312 -1.11 7.01 1.93
C GLY A 312 0.15 7.13 2.78
N ALA A 313 0.72 8.32 2.83
CA ALA A 313 1.94 8.58 3.57
C ALA A 313 1.75 8.33 5.07
N SER A 314 2.76 7.74 5.71
CA SER A 314 2.79 7.54 7.16
C SER A 314 3.39 8.75 7.89
N TRP A 315 2.60 9.37 8.77
CA TRP A 315 2.96 10.53 9.59
C TRP A 315 2.07 10.63 10.84
N ASP A 316 2.24 11.68 11.65
CA ASP A 316 1.55 11.83 12.94
C ASP A 316 0.04 12.02 12.85
N SER A 317 -0.47 12.47 11.70
CA SER A 317 -1.90 12.70 11.46
C SER A 317 -2.41 11.78 10.37
N VAL A 318 -3.46 11.02 10.68
CA VAL A 318 -4.16 10.20 9.69
C VAL A 318 -5.64 10.46 9.79
N GLY A 319 -6.24 10.77 8.64
CA GLY A 319 -7.65 11.07 8.56
C GLY A 319 -8.53 9.83 8.46
N SER A 320 -9.81 10.05 8.16
CA SER A 320 -10.78 9.00 7.84
C SER A 320 -10.32 8.14 6.66
N LEU A 321 -10.62 6.83 6.71
CA LEU A 321 -10.37 5.90 5.61
C LEU A 321 -11.17 6.34 4.38
N SER A 322 -10.50 6.54 3.25
CA SER A 322 -11.11 7.04 2.02
C SER A 322 -12.21 6.13 1.51
N ALA A 323 -13.19 6.72 0.82
CA ALA A 323 -14.31 6.01 0.23
C ALA A 323 -13.91 4.82 -0.66
N PRO A 324 -12.91 4.91 -1.57
CA PRO A 324 -12.47 3.75 -2.35
C PRO A 324 -11.91 2.62 -1.47
N GLN A 325 -11.08 2.92 -0.47
CA GLN A 325 -10.53 1.88 0.42
C GLN A 325 -11.62 1.25 1.29
N ALA A 326 -12.52 2.07 1.86
CA ALA A 326 -13.65 1.58 2.63
C ALA A 326 -14.64 0.75 1.80
N ALA A 327 -14.84 1.11 0.52
CA ALA A 327 -15.65 0.33 -0.41
C ALA A 327 -14.99 -1.00 -0.77
N GLN A 328 -13.66 -1.02 -0.97
CA GLN A 328 -12.90 -2.24 -1.24
C GLN A 328 -12.96 -3.23 -0.07
N LEU A 329 -12.89 -2.75 1.17
CA LEU A 329 -13.09 -3.60 2.35
C LEU A 329 -14.55 -4.02 2.57
N GLY A 330 -15.51 -3.45 1.82
CA GLY A 330 -16.93 -3.68 2.01
C GLY A 330 -17.49 -3.07 3.31
N VAL A 331 -16.81 -2.08 3.87
CA VAL A 331 -17.17 -1.44 5.15
C VAL A 331 -17.85 -0.07 4.98
N LEU A 332 -17.92 0.45 3.74
CA LEU A 332 -18.73 1.61 3.40
C LEU A 332 -20.20 1.18 3.22
N PRO A 333 -21.12 1.52 4.14
CA PRO A 333 -22.52 1.10 4.08
C PRO A 333 -23.22 1.60 2.81
N ALA A 334 -24.17 0.80 2.29
CA ALA A 334 -24.89 1.14 1.06
C ALA A 334 -25.74 2.43 1.20
N ASP A 335 -26.27 2.70 2.39
CA ASP A 335 -27.03 3.92 2.71
C ASP A 335 -26.15 5.15 2.97
N ALA A 336 -24.85 4.94 3.19
CA ALA A 336 -23.86 6.00 3.31
C ALA A 336 -23.29 6.45 1.95
N GLN A 337 -23.65 5.80 0.85
CA GLN A 337 -23.17 6.15 -0.49
C GLN A 337 -24.33 6.42 -1.45
N LEU A 338 -24.12 7.37 -2.35
CA LEU A 338 -25.06 7.69 -3.42
C LEU A 338 -24.48 7.28 -4.77
N PRO A 339 -25.00 6.22 -5.43
CA PRO A 339 -24.57 5.86 -6.77
C PRO A 339 -25.18 6.82 -7.82
N VAL A 340 -24.35 7.31 -8.74
CA VAL A 340 -24.75 8.11 -9.90
C VAL A 340 -24.14 7.50 -11.15
N ALA A 341 -25.00 7.05 -12.08
CA ALA A 341 -24.58 6.47 -13.34
C ALA A 341 -24.47 7.52 -14.45
N ALA A 342 -23.57 7.28 -15.41
CA ALA A 342 -23.47 8.09 -16.62
C ALA A 342 -24.81 8.10 -17.39
N GLY A 343 -25.15 9.24 -18.00
CA GLY A 343 -26.41 9.44 -18.73
C GLY A 343 -27.68 9.54 -17.86
N GLY A 344 -27.57 9.51 -16.53
CA GLY A 344 -28.67 9.77 -15.60
C GLY A 344 -29.09 11.25 -15.52
N PRO A 345 -30.14 11.59 -14.76
CA PRO A 345 -30.54 12.98 -14.54
C PRO A 345 -29.53 13.73 -13.66
N ALA A 346 -29.53 15.06 -13.77
CA ALA A 346 -28.82 15.92 -12.84
C ALA A 346 -29.28 15.65 -11.40
N THR A 347 -28.33 15.48 -10.49
CA THR A 347 -28.56 15.03 -9.12
C THR A 347 -27.98 16.05 -8.14
N PRO A 348 -28.81 16.81 -7.41
CA PRO A 348 -28.34 17.58 -6.27
C PRO A 348 -28.02 16.63 -5.11
N VAL A 349 -26.92 16.90 -4.39
CA VAL A 349 -26.44 16.06 -3.30
C VAL A 349 -26.13 16.92 -2.09
N THR A 350 -26.50 16.45 -0.90
CA THR A 350 -25.95 16.92 0.37
C THR A 350 -24.99 15.87 0.88
N LEU A 351 -23.70 16.19 0.85
CA LEU A 351 -22.61 15.30 1.25
C LEU A 351 -22.20 15.63 2.69
N ALA A 352 -22.34 14.67 3.59
CA ALA A 352 -21.82 14.73 4.95
C ALA A 352 -20.30 14.49 4.94
N PRO A 353 -19.56 15.01 5.95
CA PRO A 353 -18.15 14.69 6.13
C PRO A 353 -17.92 13.18 6.19
N LEU A 354 -16.81 12.69 5.63
CA LEU A 354 -16.50 11.26 5.63
C LEU A 354 -16.37 10.72 7.06
N SER A 355 -15.81 11.53 7.97
CA SER A 355 -15.69 11.25 9.40
C SER A 355 -17.03 11.17 10.15
N ALA A 356 -18.14 11.58 9.52
CA ALA A 356 -19.47 11.46 10.11
C ALA A 356 -19.91 9.99 10.21
N ARG A 357 -20.88 9.72 11.10
CA ARG A 357 -21.43 8.37 11.33
C ARG A 357 -22.76 8.12 10.61
N SER A 358 -23.31 9.12 9.94
CA SER A 358 -24.63 9.05 9.29
C SER A 358 -24.70 10.01 8.10
N GLY A 359 -25.70 9.80 7.23
CA GLY A 359 -25.91 10.59 6.02
C GLY A 359 -25.10 10.05 4.84
N THR A 360 -25.30 10.66 3.67
CA THR A 360 -24.51 10.36 2.47
C THR A 360 -23.09 10.89 2.68
N ARG A 361 -22.10 10.00 2.76
CA ARG A 361 -20.68 10.32 3.02
C ARG A 361 -19.81 10.17 1.77
N ALA A 362 -20.30 9.46 0.77
CA ALA A 362 -19.64 9.33 -0.52
C ALA A 362 -20.64 9.38 -1.68
N VAL A 363 -20.25 9.96 -2.81
CA VAL A 363 -20.97 9.80 -4.09
C VAL A 363 -20.13 8.91 -4.99
N ARG A 364 -20.70 7.79 -5.44
CA ARG A 364 -20.05 6.85 -6.35
C ARG A 364 -20.46 7.15 -7.78
N LEU A 365 -19.54 7.63 -8.59
CA LEU A 365 -19.75 7.85 -10.02
C LEU A 365 -19.20 6.64 -10.78
N THR A 366 -19.97 6.08 -11.71
CA THR A 366 -19.51 4.97 -12.55
C THR A 366 -19.64 5.35 -14.02
N ASP A 367 -18.50 5.42 -14.71
CA ASP A 367 -18.46 5.71 -16.12
C ASP A 367 -18.93 4.52 -16.98
N ALA A 368 -19.09 4.75 -18.28
CA ALA A 368 -19.58 3.73 -19.21
C ALA A 368 -18.62 2.55 -19.43
N THR A 369 -17.35 2.69 -19.03
CA THR A 369 -16.31 1.65 -19.12
C THR A 369 -16.16 0.85 -17.82
N GLY A 370 -16.88 1.23 -16.76
CA GLY A 370 -16.82 0.61 -15.43
C GLY A 370 -15.83 1.29 -14.47
N GLY A 371 -15.15 2.35 -14.89
CA GLY A 371 -14.32 3.17 -14.01
C GLY A 371 -15.16 3.77 -12.89
N THR A 372 -14.66 3.65 -11.65
CA THR A 372 -15.37 4.13 -10.46
C THR A 372 -14.63 5.32 -9.85
N TYR A 373 -15.36 6.42 -9.66
CA TYR A 373 -14.89 7.64 -9.01
C TYR A 373 -15.72 7.90 -7.75
N TRP A 374 -15.12 8.60 -6.80
CA TRP A 374 -15.70 8.87 -5.49
C TRP A 374 -15.54 10.35 -5.16
N LEU A 375 -16.66 10.99 -4.81
CA LEU A 375 -16.63 12.29 -4.14
C LEU A 375 -16.79 12.05 -2.65
N GLU A 376 -15.88 12.58 -1.85
CA GLU A 376 -15.94 12.56 -0.40
C GLU A 376 -15.63 13.95 0.18
N LEU A 377 -16.25 14.29 1.30
CA LEU A 377 -16.01 15.57 1.97
C LEU A 377 -15.06 15.37 3.15
N ARG A 378 -13.93 16.09 3.16
CA ARG A 378 -13.04 16.21 4.32
C ARG A 378 -13.26 17.56 4.99
N THR A 379 -13.46 17.55 6.29
CA THR A 379 -13.61 18.78 7.10
C THR A 379 -12.77 18.64 8.36
N ALA A 380 -12.45 19.76 9.02
CA ALA A 380 -11.77 19.77 10.32
C ALA A 380 -12.70 19.29 11.46
N THR A 381 -13.27 18.09 11.34
CA THR A 381 -14.18 17.46 12.30
C THR A 381 -13.95 15.95 12.38
N GLY A 382 -14.33 15.35 13.51
CA GLY A 382 -14.15 13.91 13.73
C GLY A 382 -12.67 13.52 13.66
N ARG A 383 -12.36 12.40 12.98
CA ARG A 383 -10.98 11.94 12.75
C ARG A 383 -10.14 12.92 11.94
N ASP A 384 -10.78 13.76 11.13
CA ASP A 384 -10.14 14.76 10.28
C ASP A 384 -9.95 16.13 10.98
N ALA A 385 -10.19 16.22 12.30
CA ALA A 385 -10.06 17.47 13.05
C ALA A 385 -8.68 18.14 12.93
N TRP A 386 -7.63 17.34 12.70
CA TRP A 386 -6.26 17.83 12.51
C TRP A 386 -6.12 18.78 11.30
N LEU A 387 -6.99 18.71 10.29
CA LEU A 387 -7.00 19.61 9.12
C LEU A 387 -7.12 21.08 9.51
N GLY A 388 -7.78 21.38 10.64
CA GLY A 388 -7.94 22.74 11.16
C GLY A 388 -6.92 23.16 12.21
N SER A 389 -5.86 22.37 12.41
CA SER A 389 -4.87 22.56 13.47
C SER A 389 -3.46 22.79 12.91
N ALA A 390 -2.50 23.05 13.80
CA ALA A 390 -1.09 23.15 13.42
C ALA A 390 -0.49 21.82 12.93
N ASP A 391 -1.16 20.69 13.20
CA ASP A 391 -0.71 19.36 12.78
C ASP A 391 -0.87 19.16 11.26
N ASN A 392 -1.69 19.97 10.57
CA ASN A 392 -1.78 20.00 9.12
C ASN A 392 -0.55 20.68 8.47
N ARG A 393 0.62 20.07 8.66
CA ARG A 393 1.92 20.62 8.20
C ARG A 393 2.04 20.73 6.68
N PHE A 394 1.23 19.97 5.93
CA PHE A 394 1.18 20.00 4.46
C PHE A 394 0.14 20.97 3.90
N ALA A 395 -0.59 21.69 4.77
CA ALA A 395 -1.64 22.61 4.39
C ALA A 395 -2.70 21.98 3.46
N LEU A 396 -3.07 20.73 3.76
CA LEU A 396 -4.10 19.99 3.04
C LEU A 396 -5.46 20.70 3.14
N ASP A 397 -6.23 20.63 2.06
CA ASP A 397 -7.56 21.22 1.96
C ASP A 397 -8.60 20.57 2.89
N ALA A 398 -9.45 21.40 3.48
CA ALA A 398 -10.76 20.98 3.96
C ALA A 398 -11.78 21.23 2.84
N GLY A 399 -12.19 20.19 2.11
CA GLY A 399 -13.10 20.31 0.99
C GLY A 399 -13.54 18.97 0.41
N VAL A 400 -14.20 19.06 -0.75
CA VAL A 400 -14.67 17.87 -1.48
C VAL A 400 -13.53 17.35 -2.33
N LEU A 401 -13.07 16.14 -2.03
CA LEU A 401 -12.01 15.45 -2.76
C LEU A 401 -12.61 14.53 -3.82
N LEU A 402 -11.88 14.38 -4.93
CA LEU A 402 -12.19 13.42 -5.98
C LEU A 402 -11.17 12.29 -5.96
N ARG A 403 -11.64 11.05 -5.83
CA ARG A 403 -10.81 9.86 -5.92
C ARG A 403 -11.28 8.94 -7.04
N ARG A 404 -10.37 8.11 -7.55
CA ARG A 404 -10.66 7.02 -8.47
C ARG A 404 -10.23 5.70 -7.85
N THR A 405 -11.08 4.68 -7.97
CA THR A 405 -10.69 3.30 -7.62
C THR A 405 -9.63 2.83 -8.61
N GLY A 406 -8.49 2.38 -8.09
CA GLY A 406 -7.43 1.76 -8.86
C GLY A 406 -7.36 0.25 -8.60
N GLY A 407 -6.16 -0.28 -8.73
CA GLY A 407 -5.82 -1.67 -8.39
C GLY A 407 -4.37 -1.71 -7.96
N MET A 408 -3.91 -2.84 -7.42
CA MET A 408 -2.54 -2.97 -6.90
C MET A 408 -1.48 -2.45 -7.91
N PRO A 409 -0.51 -1.62 -7.48
CA PRO A 409 -0.26 -1.15 -6.11
C PRO A 409 -1.30 -0.16 -5.56
N ASP A 410 -1.82 0.72 -6.40
CA ASP A 410 -2.58 1.90 -5.97
C ASP A 410 -4.09 1.63 -6.01
N THR A 411 -4.65 1.12 -4.91
CA THR A 411 -6.09 0.81 -4.84
C THR A 411 -6.97 2.07 -4.74
N ALA A 412 -6.39 3.18 -4.30
CA ALA A 412 -7.04 4.49 -4.27
C ALA A 412 -6.16 5.57 -4.88
N LEU A 413 -6.74 6.39 -5.75
CA LEU A 413 -6.03 7.49 -6.41
C LEU A 413 -6.75 8.81 -6.15
N LEU A 414 -6.09 9.72 -5.45
CA LEU A 414 -6.51 11.11 -5.26
C LEU A 414 -6.22 11.92 -6.52
N LEU A 415 -7.28 12.45 -7.13
CA LEU A 415 -7.17 13.30 -8.32
C LEU A 415 -7.02 14.75 -7.86
N ASP A 416 -6.17 15.49 -8.59
CA ASP A 416 -5.97 16.92 -8.34
C ASP A 416 -7.17 17.73 -8.87
N GLY A 417 -7.99 18.23 -7.93
CA GLY A 417 -9.13 19.10 -8.24
C GLY A 417 -8.76 20.50 -8.71
N THR A 418 -7.50 20.92 -8.52
CA THR A 418 -6.95 22.23 -8.89
C THR A 418 -5.64 22.08 -9.65
N PRO A 419 -5.65 21.36 -10.78
CA PRO A 419 -4.45 20.78 -11.36
C PRO A 419 -3.39 21.81 -11.70
N SER A 420 -2.21 21.62 -11.12
CA SER A 420 -1.04 22.46 -11.40
C SER A 420 -0.24 21.97 -12.61
N PRO A 421 0.57 22.84 -13.24
CA PRO A 421 1.53 22.41 -14.24
C PRO A 421 2.54 21.42 -13.66
N ALA A 422 3.05 20.50 -14.47
CA ALA A 422 3.92 19.41 -14.01
C ALA A 422 5.14 19.86 -13.18
N ALA A 423 5.68 21.04 -13.47
CA ALA A 423 6.80 21.63 -12.73
C ALA A 423 6.48 22.06 -11.29
N ARG A 424 5.22 21.98 -10.86
CA ARG A 424 4.75 22.35 -9.51
C ARG A 424 4.21 21.16 -8.74
N TRP A 425 4.14 19.98 -9.35
CA TRP A 425 3.46 18.85 -8.74
C TRP A 425 4.02 18.47 -7.37
N ASP A 426 5.33 18.58 -7.13
CA ASP A 426 5.96 18.20 -5.85
C ASP A 426 5.60 19.17 -4.70
N ASP A 427 5.40 20.46 -5.04
CA ASP A 427 5.06 21.52 -4.07
C ASP A 427 3.55 21.68 -3.86
N ASP A 428 2.73 21.07 -4.73
CA ASP A 428 1.28 21.25 -4.72
C ASP A 428 0.57 20.11 -4.00
N TRP A 429 -0.04 20.46 -2.88
CA TRP A 429 -0.81 19.57 -2.00
C TRP A 429 -2.30 19.88 -2.02
N GLN A 430 -2.72 20.88 -2.80
CA GLN A 430 -4.13 21.22 -2.94
C GLN A 430 -4.78 20.20 -3.86
N SER A 431 -5.98 19.76 -3.52
CA SER A 431 -6.66 18.68 -4.25
C SER A 431 -8.17 18.79 -4.19
N ALA A 432 -8.71 19.66 -3.34
CA ALA A 432 -10.16 19.82 -3.24
C ALA A 432 -10.74 20.47 -4.50
N LEU A 433 -11.90 19.99 -4.90
CA LEU A 433 -12.66 20.59 -5.99
C LEU A 433 -13.04 22.04 -5.62
N PRO A 434 -12.82 23.01 -6.52
CA PRO A 434 -13.14 24.41 -6.26
C PRO A 434 -14.65 24.65 -6.13
N VAL A 435 -15.04 25.51 -5.19
CA VAL A 435 -16.43 25.92 -5.00
C VAL A 435 -16.91 26.80 -6.15
N GLY A 436 -18.09 26.49 -6.68
CA GLY A 436 -18.78 27.25 -7.72
C GLY A 436 -18.26 27.03 -9.14
N LEU A 437 -17.22 26.21 -9.33
CA LEU A 437 -16.67 25.89 -10.65
C LEU A 437 -17.05 24.47 -11.08
N PRO A 438 -17.59 24.29 -12.30
CA PRO A 438 -17.88 22.97 -12.84
C PRO A 438 -16.57 22.26 -13.22
N VAL A 439 -16.40 21.03 -12.73
CA VAL A 439 -15.26 20.16 -13.02
C VAL A 439 -15.73 18.96 -13.81
N ALA A 440 -15.08 18.69 -14.95
CA ALA A 440 -15.33 17.49 -15.74
C ALA A 440 -14.64 16.28 -15.09
N VAL A 441 -15.38 15.16 -14.99
CA VAL A 441 -14.93 13.91 -14.39
C VAL A 441 -15.25 12.74 -15.33
N ALA A 442 -14.40 11.72 -15.32
CA ALA A 442 -14.40 10.59 -16.23
C ALA A 442 -14.44 11.04 -17.70
N GLY A 443 -13.56 11.97 -18.07
CA GLY A 443 -13.46 12.48 -19.43
C GLY A 443 -14.68 13.30 -19.87
N GLY A 444 -15.42 13.85 -18.90
CA GLY A 444 -16.65 14.59 -19.12
C GLY A 444 -17.93 13.75 -19.14
N ALA A 445 -17.87 12.48 -18.72
CA ALA A 445 -19.08 11.70 -18.47
C ALA A 445 -19.91 12.28 -17.31
N PHE A 446 -19.27 13.03 -16.41
CA PHE A 446 -19.92 13.79 -15.36
C PHE A 446 -19.34 15.21 -15.31
N THR A 447 -20.20 16.17 -14.97
CA THR A 447 -19.80 17.48 -14.49
C THR A 447 -20.17 17.60 -13.03
N VAL A 448 -19.20 17.86 -12.17
CA VAL A 448 -19.39 18.05 -10.73
C VAL A 448 -19.20 19.52 -10.39
N THR A 449 -20.16 20.12 -9.71
CA THR A 449 -20.05 21.47 -9.14
C THR A 449 -20.21 21.36 -7.63
N VAL A 450 -19.23 21.88 -6.89
CA VAL A 450 -19.35 22.07 -5.44
C VAL A 450 -20.04 23.40 -5.20
N ASP A 451 -21.30 23.39 -4.79
CA ASP A 451 -22.11 24.60 -4.65
C ASP A 451 -21.77 25.37 -3.36
N ALA A 452 -21.54 24.64 -2.27
CA ALA A 452 -21.13 25.19 -0.98
C ALA A 452 -20.45 24.13 -0.11
N VAL A 453 -19.55 24.55 0.76
CA VAL A 453 -18.93 23.70 1.80
C VAL A 453 -19.08 24.37 3.16
N THR A 454 -19.45 23.59 4.16
CA THR A 454 -19.49 23.97 5.57
C THR A 454 -18.85 22.86 6.41
N ALA A 455 -18.60 23.12 7.69
CA ALA A 455 -18.12 22.09 8.61
C ALA A 455 -19.12 20.91 8.78
N ALA A 456 -20.41 21.13 8.51
CA ALA A 456 -21.45 20.12 8.67
C ALA A 456 -21.74 19.32 7.39
N GLY A 457 -21.27 19.79 6.24
CA GLY A 457 -21.58 19.17 4.94
C GLY A 457 -21.32 20.08 3.75
N ALA A 458 -21.40 19.50 2.56
CA ALA A 458 -21.28 20.19 1.28
C ALA A 458 -22.55 19.99 0.44
N ALA A 459 -22.95 21.02 -0.29
CA ALA A 459 -23.96 20.93 -1.32
C ALA A 459 -23.26 20.77 -2.68
N LEU A 460 -23.68 19.78 -3.47
CA LEU A 460 -23.10 19.47 -4.77
C LEU A 460 -24.21 19.35 -5.81
N THR A 461 -23.84 19.65 -7.05
CA THR A 461 -24.64 19.29 -8.23
C THR A 461 -23.80 18.39 -9.13
N VAL A 462 -24.28 17.16 -9.36
CA VAL A 462 -23.66 16.21 -10.29
C VAL A 462 -24.55 16.13 -11.53
N VAL A 463 -23.99 16.44 -12.70
CA VAL A 463 -24.69 16.39 -13.99
C VAL A 463 -24.03 15.30 -14.85
N PRO A 464 -24.65 14.13 -14.99
CA PRO A 464 -24.20 13.14 -15.96
C PRO A 464 -24.41 13.66 -17.39
N ALA A 465 -23.44 13.41 -18.26
CA ALA A 465 -23.54 13.70 -19.68
C ALA A 465 -23.84 12.41 -20.46
N ALA A 466 -24.63 12.53 -21.53
CA ALA A 466 -24.93 11.42 -22.45
C ALA A 466 -23.95 11.34 -23.64
N GLY A 467 -22.98 12.27 -23.71
CA GLY A 467 -21.99 12.33 -24.79
C GLY A 467 -20.85 11.31 -24.62
N ALA A 468 -20.12 11.04 -25.70
CA ALA A 468 -18.90 10.24 -25.62
C ALA A 468 -17.85 10.98 -24.78
N ALA A 469 -17.42 10.35 -23.68
CA ALA A 469 -16.34 10.86 -22.86
C ALA A 469 -15.03 10.95 -23.65
N VAL A 470 -14.24 11.99 -23.39
CA VAL A 470 -12.86 12.09 -23.87
C VAL A 470 -12.05 10.99 -23.19
N PRO A 471 -11.16 10.28 -23.91
CA PRO A 471 -10.25 9.33 -23.28
C PRO A 471 -9.44 10.01 -22.17
N VAL A 472 -9.59 9.51 -20.95
CA VAL A 472 -8.77 9.92 -19.81
C VAL A 472 -7.44 9.18 -19.86
N THR A 473 -6.42 9.72 -19.20
CA THR A 473 -5.15 9.02 -19.09
C THR A 473 -5.38 7.71 -18.35
N PRO A 474 -4.99 6.56 -18.94
CA PRO A 474 -5.12 5.28 -18.27
C PRO A 474 -4.34 5.32 -16.96
N LEU A 475 -4.93 4.75 -15.92
CA LEU A 475 -4.17 4.45 -14.72
C LEU A 475 -3.07 3.43 -15.09
N PRO A 476 -1.97 3.37 -14.32
CA PRO A 476 -1.06 2.24 -14.40
C PRO A 476 -1.88 0.94 -14.39
N PRO A 477 -1.56 -0.05 -15.24
CA PRO A 477 -2.33 -1.28 -15.28
C PRO A 477 -2.30 -1.93 -13.90
N GLY A 478 -3.43 -1.86 -13.19
CA GLY A 478 -3.64 -2.65 -11.99
C GLY A 478 -3.71 -4.12 -12.38
N THR A 479 -3.32 -5.03 -11.50
CA THR A 479 -3.45 -6.47 -11.75
C THR A 479 -4.92 -6.89 -11.73
N THR A 480 -5.65 -6.66 -12.81
CA THR A 480 -6.96 -7.26 -13.08
C THR A 480 -6.74 -8.52 -13.93
N PRO A 481 -7.21 -9.71 -13.51
CA PRO A 481 -7.08 -10.90 -14.34
C PRO A 481 -7.93 -10.73 -15.60
N GLU A 482 -7.28 -10.70 -16.77
CA GLU A 482 -7.96 -11.01 -18.02
C GLU A 482 -8.20 -12.52 -18.03
N VAL A 483 -9.46 -12.93 -17.83
CA VAL A 483 -9.84 -14.34 -17.95
C VAL A 483 -9.76 -14.70 -19.43
N LEU A 484 -8.61 -15.19 -19.86
CA LEU A 484 -8.51 -15.88 -21.15
C LEU A 484 -9.44 -17.08 -21.09
N ALA A 485 -10.42 -17.11 -21.99
CA ALA A 485 -11.30 -18.27 -22.15
C ALA A 485 -10.44 -19.53 -22.31
N ALA A 486 -10.63 -20.50 -21.42
CA ALA A 486 -9.92 -21.76 -21.45
C ALA A 486 -9.98 -22.35 -22.87
N ALA A 487 -8.82 -22.58 -23.48
CA ALA A 487 -8.75 -23.35 -24.70
C ALA A 487 -9.40 -24.72 -24.42
N PRO A 488 -10.25 -25.25 -25.32
CA PRO A 488 -10.93 -26.52 -25.09
C PRO A 488 -9.88 -27.61 -24.88
N ALA A 489 -9.89 -28.20 -23.69
CA ALA A 489 -9.01 -29.31 -23.34
C ALA A 489 -9.17 -30.43 -24.38
N ALA A 490 -8.06 -30.91 -24.92
CA ALA A 490 -8.05 -32.13 -25.71
C ALA A 490 -8.61 -33.28 -24.85
N PRO A 491 -9.44 -34.18 -25.40
CA PRO A 491 -10.08 -35.22 -24.63
C PRO A 491 -9.03 -36.13 -23.99
N LEU A 492 -9.05 -36.18 -22.66
CA LEU A 492 -8.26 -37.12 -21.86
C LEU A 492 -8.52 -38.55 -22.35
N HIS A 493 -7.45 -39.29 -22.57
CA HIS A 493 -7.51 -40.72 -22.82
C HIS A 493 -8.27 -41.42 -21.69
N THR A 494 -9.33 -42.14 -22.07
CA THR A 494 -10.14 -42.96 -21.17
C THR A 494 -9.26 -43.99 -20.46
N ALA A 495 -9.04 -43.81 -19.16
CA ALA A 495 -8.54 -44.87 -18.30
C ALA A 495 -9.60 -45.98 -18.24
N GLY A 496 -9.16 -47.23 -18.50
CA GLY A 496 -10.03 -48.41 -18.48
C GLY A 496 -10.65 -48.67 -17.10
N PRO A 497 -11.77 -49.41 -17.03
CA PRO A 497 -12.53 -49.57 -15.79
C PRO A 497 -11.74 -50.38 -14.75
N ALA A 498 -11.62 -49.80 -13.55
CA ALA A 498 -11.07 -50.47 -12.38
C ALA A 498 -11.99 -51.60 -11.91
N ALA A 499 -11.37 -52.73 -11.52
CA ALA A 499 -12.04 -53.93 -11.02
C ALA A 499 -12.78 -53.67 -9.68
N PRO A 500 -13.90 -54.36 -9.41
CA PRO A 500 -14.66 -54.17 -8.18
C PRO A 500 -13.95 -54.81 -6.97
N PRO A 501 -14.07 -54.23 -5.77
CA PRO A 501 -13.48 -54.80 -4.56
C PRO A 501 -14.27 -56.01 -4.05
N ALA A 502 -13.55 -57.02 -3.58
CA ALA A 502 -14.08 -58.22 -2.96
C ALA A 502 -14.58 -57.94 -1.53
N ALA A 503 -15.63 -58.65 -1.13
CA ALA A 503 -16.29 -58.52 0.16
C ALA A 503 -15.66 -59.37 1.27
N ALA A 504 -15.71 -58.80 2.48
CA ALA A 504 -15.75 -59.37 3.84
C ALA A 504 -14.54 -60.18 4.37
N ASP A 505 -14.03 -59.80 5.55
CA ASP A 505 -14.47 -60.51 6.76
C ASP A 505 -14.28 -59.71 8.07
N ALA A 506 -15.04 -60.14 9.07
CA ALA A 506 -15.37 -59.46 10.31
C ALA A 506 -14.33 -59.57 11.44
N GLY A 507 -14.41 -58.61 12.37
CA GLY A 507 -14.01 -58.79 13.77
C GLY A 507 -13.02 -57.74 14.27
N THR A 508 -13.49 -56.74 15.02
CA THR A 508 -13.17 -56.55 16.45
C THR A 508 -13.99 -55.37 16.98
N THR A 509 -14.67 -55.58 18.09
CA THR A 509 -15.59 -54.69 18.81
C THR A 509 -14.89 -53.52 19.51
N ALA A 510 -15.47 -52.31 19.44
CA ALA A 510 -15.21 -51.19 20.35
C ALA A 510 -16.50 -50.83 21.12
N PRO A 511 -16.42 -50.45 22.41
CA PRO A 511 -17.60 -50.26 23.25
C PRO A 511 -18.28 -48.91 23.04
N GLY A 512 -19.58 -48.87 23.31
CA GLY A 512 -20.52 -47.87 22.85
C GLY A 512 -20.46 -46.50 23.53
N ALA A 513 -20.90 -45.50 22.78
CA ALA A 513 -21.24 -44.16 23.24
C ALA A 513 -22.55 -44.21 24.06
N GLY A 514 -22.47 -43.77 25.32
CA GLY A 514 -23.64 -43.44 26.14
C GLY A 514 -24.17 -42.04 25.83
N PRO A 515 -25.44 -41.74 26.17
CA PRO A 515 -26.10 -40.50 25.78
C PRO A 515 -25.64 -39.29 26.60
N VAL A 516 -25.67 -38.14 25.93
CA VAL A 516 -25.38 -36.79 26.40
C VAL A 516 -26.30 -36.39 27.57
N PRO A 517 -25.80 -35.82 28.68
CA PRO A 517 -26.63 -35.13 29.65
C PRO A 517 -26.84 -33.66 29.23
N SER A 518 -28.11 -33.24 29.25
CA SER A 518 -28.57 -31.88 29.03
C SER A 518 -28.22 -30.98 30.21
N ASP A 519 -27.73 -29.76 29.95
CA ASP A 519 -27.46 -28.75 30.97
C ASP A 519 -28.74 -28.32 31.72
N PRO A 520 -28.65 -28.02 33.03
CA PRO A 520 -29.76 -27.51 33.82
C PRO A 520 -30.07 -26.03 33.50
N PRO A 521 -31.32 -25.56 33.73
CA PRO A 521 -31.72 -24.21 33.39
C PRO A 521 -31.03 -23.18 34.29
N ALA A 522 -30.63 -22.06 33.67
CA ALA A 522 -30.03 -20.91 34.33
C ALA A 522 -30.96 -20.34 35.42
N THR A 523 -30.44 -20.30 36.65
CA THR A 523 -31.05 -19.64 37.79
C THR A 523 -31.00 -18.13 37.58
N ALA A 524 -32.18 -17.49 37.59
CA ALA A 524 -32.29 -16.03 37.65
C ALA A 524 -31.69 -15.50 38.95
N LEU A 525 -30.74 -14.56 38.85
CA LEU A 525 -30.28 -13.74 39.97
C LEU A 525 -31.00 -12.38 39.98
N PRO A 526 -31.30 -11.83 41.16
CA PRO A 526 -32.21 -10.71 41.32
C PRO A 526 -31.58 -9.36 40.96
N ALA A 527 -32.44 -8.46 40.51
CA ALA A 527 -32.13 -7.05 40.33
C ALA A 527 -31.83 -6.35 41.67
N GLY A 528 -30.85 -5.45 41.65
CA GLY A 528 -30.73 -4.32 42.56
C GLY A 528 -29.60 -4.40 43.58
N VAL A 529 -28.48 -3.72 43.29
CA VAL A 529 -27.72 -2.93 44.27
C VAL A 529 -27.07 -1.74 43.53
N ASP A 530 -27.10 -0.58 44.19
CA ASP A 530 -26.86 0.78 43.72
C ASP A 530 -25.52 1.07 43.04
N ALA A 531 -25.59 1.94 42.03
CA ALA A 531 -24.44 2.61 41.42
C ALA A 531 -23.92 3.74 42.34
N PRO A 532 -22.62 3.83 42.64
CA PRO A 532 -22.06 5.02 43.25
C PRO A 532 -21.90 6.14 42.20
N ALA A 533 -22.43 7.30 42.54
CA ALA A 533 -22.39 8.53 41.73
C ALA A 533 -20.95 8.96 41.37
N PRO A 534 -20.73 9.57 40.19
CA PRO A 534 -19.43 10.11 39.82
C PRO A 534 -19.09 11.35 40.65
N VAL A 535 -17.93 11.30 41.31
CA VAL A 535 -17.31 12.43 42.02
C VAL A 535 -16.78 13.44 41.00
N PRO A 536 -17.04 14.75 41.14
CA PRO A 536 -16.56 15.76 40.21
C PRO A 536 -15.07 16.01 40.39
N ALA A 537 -14.30 15.93 39.30
CA ALA A 537 -12.92 16.39 39.27
C ALA A 537 -12.88 17.92 39.46
N ALA A 538 -12.18 18.33 40.50
CA ALA A 538 -12.02 19.73 40.91
C ALA A 538 -11.36 20.56 39.80
N GLY A 539 -12.01 21.68 39.48
CA GLY A 539 -11.45 22.74 38.66
C GLY A 539 -10.25 23.40 39.35
N ARG A 540 -9.17 23.59 38.60
CA ARG A 540 -8.12 24.53 38.99
C ARG A 540 -8.41 25.88 38.33
N THR A 541 -8.93 26.79 39.15
CA THR A 541 -8.88 28.23 38.92
C THR A 541 -7.50 28.77 39.27
N ALA A 542 -6.89 29.54 38.36
CA ALA A 542 -5.91 30.58 38.68
C ALA A 542 -6.05 31.66 37.59
N SER A 543 -6.94 32.62 37.79
CA SER A 543 -6.65 33.95 38.33
C SER A 543 -5.56 34.69 37.53
N GLY A 544 -6.02 35.56 36.64
CA GLY A 544 -5.17 36.57 36.02
C GLY A 544 -4.91 37.74 36.97
N GLU A 545 -3.72 38.32 36.84
CA GLU A 545 -3.46 39.72 37.16
C GLU A 545 -2.54 40.27 36.06
N ALA A 546 -2.98 41.34 35.42
CA ALA A 546 -2.16 42.22 34.60
C ALA A 546 -1.27 43.09 35.50
N PRO A 547 -0.26 43.76 34.94
CA PRO A 547 -0.41 45.21 34.88
C PRO A 547 0.02 45.83 33.54
N ALA A 548 -0.39 47.10 33.43
CA ALA A 548 -0.48 47.93 32.25
C ALA A 548 0.85 48.57 31.79
N LEU A 549 0.74 49.06 30.55
CA LEU A 549 1.60 49.97 29.79
C LEU A 549 2.46 50.97 30.59
N ALA A 550 3.69 51.17 30.09
CA ALA A 550 4.28 52.50 30.00
C ALA A 550 4.97 52.69 28.63
N LEU A 551 4.42 53.62 27.84
CA LEU A 551 5.02 54.26 26.68
C LEU A 551 6.32 54.98 27.08
N LEU A 552 7.36 54.94 26.23
CA LEU A 552 8.21 56.10 25.98
C LEU A 552 8.87 56.00 24.59
N SER A 553 8.41 56.92 23.74
CA SER A 553 8.92 57.38 22.46
C SER A 553 10.39 57.81 22.46
N GLY A 554 11.07 57.69 21.31
CA GLY A 554 12.24 58.54 21.03
C GLY A 554 13.23 58.11 19.95
N VAL A 555 12.87 58.31 18.68
CA VAL A 555 13.69 58.95 17.61
C VAL A 555 15.15 58.48 17.42
N GLY A 556 15.45 57.78 16.31
CA GLY A 556 16.19 58.35 15.17
C GLY A 556 17.67 57.93 15.21
N VAL A 557 18.44 57.67 14.15
CA VAL A 557 18.43 58.14 12.77
C VAL A 557 19.26 57.14 11.92
N ALA A 558 18.85 57.03 10.65
CA ALA A 558 19.53 56.65 9.42
C ALA A 558 21.00 56.20 9.40
N GLY A 559 21.29 55.25 8.50
CA GLY A 559 22.62 55.02 7.94
C GLY A 559 22.62 53.94 6.87
N ALA A 560 22.53 54.35 5.61
CA ALA A 560 22.45 53.50 4.44
C ALA A 560 23.81 52.88 4.02
N ALA A 561 23.69 51.81 3.22
CA ALA A 561 24.57 51.40 2.12
C ALA A 561 25.99 50.89 2.44
N ALA A 562 26.27 49.66 1.97
CA ALA A 562 27.12 49.42 0.80
C ALA A 562 27.81 48.04 0.85
N TRP A 563 27.65 47.32 -0.26
CA TRP A 563 28.50 46.24 -0.76
C TRP A 563 30.01 46.43 -0.52
N THR A 564 30.75 45.35 -0.26
CA THR A 564 31.71 44.76 -1.24
C THR A 564 32.45 43.51 -0.73
N LEU A 565 32.47 42.51 -1.60
CA LEU A 565 33.48 41.49 -1.96
C LEU A 565 34.71 41.18 -1.05
N VAL A 566 34.82 39.88 -0.78
CA VAL A 566 35.94 38.95 -1.11
C VAL A 566 37.38 39.34 -0.71
N ARG A 567 38.03 38.51 0.12
CA ARG A 567 39.25 37.76 -0.26
C ARG A 567 39.76 36.74 0.78
N ARG A 568 39.99 35.54 0.25
CA ARG A 568 40.87 34.44 0.71
C ARG A 568 42.25 34.88 1.22
N TRP A 569 42.79 34.19 2.23
CA TRP A 569 44.10 33.52 2.24
C TRP A 569 44.27 32.69 3.54
N ARG A 570 44.42 31.35 3.50
CA ARG A 570 45.64 30.51 3.32
C ARG A 570 46.24 30.02 4.65
N ARG A 571 46.17 28.70 4.90
CA ARG A 571 47.20 27.65 4.70
C ARG A 571 48.18 27.49 5.87
N ARG A 572 48.32 26.26 6.38
CA ARG A 572 49.44 25.32 6.12
C ARG A 572 49.38 24.17 7.15
N THR A 573 49.06 22.96 6.72
CA THR A 573 49.96 21.79 6.55
C THR A 573 49.19 20.69 5.84
#